data_AF-A0ABD3RZR4-F1
#
_entry.id   AF-A0ABD3RZR4-F1
#
_cell.length_a   1.000
_cell.length_b   1.000
_cell.length_c   1.000
_cell.angle_alpha   90.00
_cell.angle_beta   90.00
_cell.angle_gamma   90.00
#
_symmetry.space_group_name_H-M   'P 1'
#
loop_
_entity.id
_entity.type
_entity.pdbx_description
1 polymer ?
#
loop_
_entity_poly.entity_id
_entity_poly.type
_entity_poly.pdbx_seq_one_letter_code
_entity_poly.pdbx_strand_id
1 'polypeptide(L)'
;MRVDFSSDAAWEALQATVGQAGGPDGEFKANVVYVNDPEFSGWDVARLVDWLTAADYPLNFAFVADATTMNEPDLPILCLGFNNPDDVKVFRVIPSELWSVENNLSIGNMDFSDFHEAVDAQGIFRGF
;
A
#
# COMPACT_ATOMS: atom_id res chain seq x y z
N MET A 1 -1.67 6.56 -0.88
CA MET A 1 -1.49 7.98 -0.48
C MET A 1 -0.05 8.23 -0.08
N ARG A 2 0.46 9.44 -0.32
CA ARG A 2 1.80 9.87 0.08
C ARG A 2 1.77 10.55 1.46
N VAL A 3 2.60 10.09 2.39
CA VAL A 3 2.76 10.71 3.72
C VAL A 3 4.19 11.18 3.98
N ASP A 4 5.16 10.70 3.20
CA ASP A 4 6.52 11.24 3.20
C ASP A 4 6.80 12.01 1.90
N PHE A 5 7.26 13.25 2.05
CA PHE A 5 7.51 14.18 0.94
C PHE A 5 9.01 14.45 0.73
N SER A 6 9.90 13.59 1.24
CA SER A 6 11.36 13.79 1.18
C SER A 6 11.94 13.65 -0.23
N SER A 7 11.27 12.91 -1.13
CA SER A 7 11.76 12.64 -2.48
C SER A 7 10.61 12.60 -3.50
N ASP A 8 10.53 13.60 -4.37
CA ASP A 8 9.61 13.57 -5.52
C ASP A 8 10.05 12.55 -6.57
N ALA A 9 11.36 12.36 -6.73
CA ALA A 9 11.90 11.36 -7.64
C ALA A 9 11.50 9.93 -7.25
N ALA A 10 11.52 9.60 -5.95
CA ALA A 10 11.04 8.30 -5.47
C ALA A 10 9.52 8.14 -5.67
N TRP A 11 8.75 9.22 -5.47
CA TRP A 11 7.32 9.22 -5.71
C TRP A 11 6.97 9.01 -7.20
N GLU A 12 7.67 9.67 -8.12
CA GLU A 12 7.52 9.45 -9.56
C GLU A 12 7.95 8.03 -9.98
N ALA A 13 9.06 7.53 -9.44
CA ALA A 13 9.51 6.17 -9.68
C ALA A 13 8.48 5.14 -9.22
N LEU A 14 7.90 5.34 -8.03
CA LEU A 14 6.85 4.49 -7.48
C LEU A 14 5.65 4.41 -8.43
N GLN A 15 5.13 5.57 -8.87
CA GLN A 15 4.00 5.62 -9.81
C GLN A 15 4.32 4.92 -11.14
N ALA A 16 5.53 5.14 -11.66
CA ALA A 16 5.97 4.50 -12.90
C ALA A 16 6.04 2.98 -12.74
N THR A 17 6.61 2.48 -11.64
CA THR A 17 6.69 1.03 -11.39
C THR A 17 5.31 0.42 -11.21
N VAL A 18 4.41 1.01 -10.41
CA VAL A 18 3.03 0.51 -10.25
C VAL A 18 2.28 0.53 -11.58
N GLY A 19 2.42 1.57 -12.39
CA GLY A 19 1.74 1.66 -13.70
C GLY A 19 2.23 0.61 -14.71
N GLN A 20 3.52 0.25 -14.65
CA GLN A 20 4.11 -0.78 -15.51
C GLN A 20 3.83 -2.19 -14.98
N ALA A 21 3.76 -2.36 -13.66
CA ALA A 21 3.48 -3.62 -12.98
C ALA A 21 2.16 -4.25 -13.44
N GLY A 22 2.09 -5.57 -13.45
CA GLY A 22 0.86 -6.29 -13.70
C GLY A 22 1.04 -7.79 -13.63
N GLY A 23 -0.08 -8.51 -13.59
CA GLY A 23 -0.07 -9.97 -13.59
C GLY A 23 0.36 -10.55 -14.95
N PRO A 24 0.19 -11.87 -15.14
CA PRO A 24 0.57 -12.54 -16.39
C PRO A 24 0.08 -11.77 -17.61
N ASP A 25 0.99 -11.53 -18.56
CA ASP A 25 0.74 -10.79 -19.80
C ASP A 25 0.27 -9.33 -19.63
N GLY A 26 0.35 -8.77 -18.42
CA GLY A 26 -0.02 -7.39 -18.11
C GLY A 26 -1.52 -7.14 -17.99
N GLU A 27 -2.34 -8.20 -17.96
CA GLU A 27 -3.81 -8.10 -17.93
C GLU A 27 -4.36 -7.58 -16.60
N PHE A 28 -3.64 -7.83 -15.50
CA PHE A 28 -4.03 -7.36 -14.17
C PHE A 28 -3.25 -6.12 -13.79
N LYS A 29 -3.94 -5.08 -13.34
CA LYS A 29 -3.37 -3.80 -12.91
C LYS A 29 -3.94 -3.41 -11.57
N ALA A 30 -3.11 -2.80 -10.71
CA ALA A 30 -3.58 -2.23 -9.46
C ALA A 30 -4.51 -1.05 -9.77
N ASN A 31 -5.76 -1.11 -9.29
CA ASN A 31 -6.71 -0.02 -9.39
C ASN A 31 -6.52 0.95 -8.21
N VAL A 32 -5.54 1.85 -8.34
CA VAL A 32 -5.17 2.78 -7.27
C VAL A 32 -5.38 4.23 -7.67
N VAL A 33 -5.71 5.05 -6.67
CA VAL A 33 -5.73 6.52 -6.79
C VAL A 33 -4.54 7.09 -6.04
N TYR A 34 -3.71 7.86 -6.74
CA TYR A 34 -2.56 8.54 -6.15
C TYR A 34 -3.00 9.82 -5.44
N VAL A 35 -2.93 9.79 -4.11
CA VAL A 35 -3.20 10.94 -3.24
C VAL A 35 -1.87 11.59 -2.85
N ASN A 36 -1.66 12.84 -3.26
CA ASN A 36 -0.44 13.63 -3.03
C ASN A 36 -0.81 15.00 -2.43
N ASP A 37 -1.32 15.00 -1.21
CA ASP A 37 -1.72 16.20 -0.47
C ASP A 37 -0.78 16.43 0.73
N PRO A 38 -0.07 17.58 0.80
CA PRO A 38 0.82 17.89 1.91
C PRO A 38 0.16 17.88 3.30
N GLU A 39 -1.17 17.94 3.41
CA GLU A 39 -1.88 17.76 4.68
C GLU A 39 -1.51 16.43 5.36
N PHE A 40 -1.26 15.38 4.59
CA PHE A 40 -0.91 14.05 5.08
C PHE A 40 0.56 13.89 5.47
N SER A 41 1.37 14.95 5.32
CA SER A 41 2.81 14.88 5.62
C SER A 41 3.07 14.48 7.07
N GLY A 42 3.86 13.42 7.24
CA GLY A 42 4.24 12.88 8.54
C GLY A 42 3.14 12.16 9.32
N TRP A 43 2.00 11.84 8.69
CA TRP A 43 0.96 11.04 9.35
C TRP A 43 1.46 9.60 9.59
N ASP A 44 1.18 9.09 10.78
CA ASP A 44 1.46 7.71 11.16
C ASP A 44 0.25 6.79 10.93
N VAL A 45 0.47 5.48 11.15
CA VAL A 45 -0.57 4.45 10.95
C VAL A 45 -1.81 4.70 11.80
N ALA A 46 -1.63 5.07 13.08
CA ALA A 46 -2.75 5.30 13.99
C ALA A 46 -3.65 6.43 13.49
N ARG A 47 -3.05 7.58 13.16
CA ARG A 47 -3.79 8.73 12.64
C ARG A 47 -4.48 8.43 11.31
N LEU A 48 -3.83 7.66 10.42
CA LEU A 48 -4.42 7.25 9.16
C LEU A 48 -5.64 6.36 9.36
N VAL A 49 -5.58 5.37 10.24
CA VAL A 49 -6.70 4.48 10.53
C VAL A 49 -7.85 5.24 11.21
N ASP A 50 -7.55 6.10 12.18
CA ASP A 50 -8.57 6.97 12.80
C ASP A 50 -9.29 7.82 11.75
N TRP A 51 -8.54 8.42 10.83
CA TRP A 51 -9.11 9.24 9.77
C TRP A 51 -9.94 8.42 8.77
N LEU A 52 -9.41 7.29 8.28
CA LEU A 52 -10.11 6.44 7.30
C LEU A 52 -11.41 5.89 7.87
N THR A 53 -11.41 5.47 9.14
CA THR A 53 -12.61 4.96 9.82
C THR A 53 -13.62 6.07 10.10
N ALA A 54 -13.17 7.27 10.51
CA ALA A 54 -14.05 8.42 10.71
C ALA A 54 -14.66 8.97 9.41
N ALA A 55 -13.96 8.79 8.29
CA ALA A 55 -14.38 9.23 6.96
C ALA A 55 -15.37 8.29 6.25
N ASP A 56 -15.80 7.20 6.89
CA ASP A 56 -16.63 6.14 6.28
C ASP A 56 -16.00 5.60 4.98
N TYR A 57 -14.68 5.40 5.00
CA TYR A 57 -13.94 4.88 3.86
C TYR A 57 -14.42 3.46 3.52
N PRO A 58 -14.77 3.17 2.26
CA PRO A 58 -15.51 1.95 1.91
C PRO A 58 -14.69 0.67 1.92
N LEU A 59 -13.37 0.75 2.10
CA LEU A 59 -12.47 -0.40 2.11
C LEU A 59 -11.81 -0.53 3.49
N ASN A 60 -11.48 -1.78 3.84
CA ASN A 60 -10.78 -2.12 5.08
C ASN A 60 -9.26 -2.17 4.89
N PHE A 61 -8.73 -1.52 3.86
CA PHE A 61 -7.30 -1.47 3.58
C PHE A 61 -6.91 -0.20 2.80
N ALA A 62 -5.66 0.24 2.97
CA ALA A 62 -5.10 1.38 2.24
C ALA A 62 -3.61 1.16 1.94
N PHE A 63 -3.11 1.83 0.91
CA PHE A 63 -1.69 1.82 0.53
C PHE A 63 -1.04 3.16 0.83
N VAL A 64 0.12 3.14 1.50
CA VAL A 64 0.80 4.31 2.01
C VAL A 64 2.24 4.34 1.53
N ALA A 65 2.65 5.47 0.95
CA ALA A 65 4.02 5.75 0.60
C ALA A 65 4.63 6.62 1.71
N ASP A 66 5.33 5.95 2.64
CA ASP A 66 5.94 6.53 3.83
C ASP A 66 7.45 6.73 3.67
N ALA A 67 8.14 7.10 4.74
CA ALA A 67 9.57 7.36 4.70
C ALA A 67 10.37 6.15 4.17
N THR A 68 9.99 4.93 4.53
CA THR A 68 10.65 3.73 4.00
C THR A 68 10.39 3.57 2.51
N THR A 69 9.16 3.81 2.03
CA THR A 69 8.87 3.81 0.59
C THR A 69 9.74 4.82 -0.17
N MET A 70 9.99 6.00 0.40
CA MET A 70 10.76 7.05 -0.28
C MET A 70 12.27 6.87 -0.24
N ASN A 71 12.79 6.09 0.71
CA ASN A 71 14.23 5.99 0.98
C ASN A 71 14.83 4.62 0.67
N GLU A 72 14.02 3.59 0.45
CA GLU A 72 14.49 2.25 0.09
C GLU A 72 14.46 2.00 -1.42
N PRO A 73 15.44 1.28 -1.99
CA PRO A 73 15.57 1.09 -3.44
C PRO A 73 14.42 0.30 -4.07
N ASP A 74 13.81 -0.62 -3.31
CA ASP A 74 12.69 -1.44 -3.78
C ASP A 74 11.34 -0.70 -3.67
N LEU A 75 11.33 0.54 -3.15
CA LEU A 75 10.15 1.37 -2.95
C LEU A 75 8.99 0.64 -2.24
N PRO A 76 9.24 -0.10 -1.14
CA PRO A 76 8.25 -0.97 -0.53
C PRO A 76 7.10 -0.14 0.07
N ILE A 77 5.90 -0.35 -0.46
CA ILE A 77 4.67 0.36 -0.11
C ILE A 77 4.13 -0.24 1.18
N LEU A 78 3.75 0.59 2.15
CA LEU A 78 3.08 0.13 3.36
C LEU A 78 1.62 -0.20 3.04
N CYS A 79 1.24 -1.46 3.23
CA CYS A 79 -0.14 -1.93 3.19
C CYS A 79 -0.72 -1.86 4.61
N LEU A 80 -1.81 -1.12 4.77
CA LEU A 80 -2.59 -1.04 5.99
C LEU A 80 -3.86 -1.85 5.81
N GLY A 81 -4.18 -2.74 6.76
CA GLY A 81 -5.45 -3.44 6.84
C GLY A 81 -6.08 -3.17 8.20
N PHE A 82 -7.36 -2.85 8.24
CA PHE A 82 -8.04 -2.45 9.47
C PHE A 82 -9.54 -2.74 9.43
N ASN A 83 -10.09 -3.19 10.55
CA ASN A 83 -11.55 -3.25 10.74
C ASN A 83 -12.05 -2.10 11.62
N ASN A 84 -11.21 -1.64 12.55
CA ASN A 84 -11.42 -0.52 13.45
C ASN A 84 -10.05 -0.07 13.99
N PRO A 85 -9.95 1.07 14.72
CA PRO A 85 -8.67 1.55 15.25
C PRO A 85 -7.91 0.58 16.18
N ASP A 86 -8.61 -0.37 16.82
CA ASP A 86 -8.00 -1.37 17.71
C ASP A 86 -7.62 -2.68 16.99
N ASP A 87 -7.99 -2.85 15.72
CA ASP A 87 -7.70 -4.04 14.89
C ASP A 87 -7.02 -3.60 13.59
N VAL A 88 -5.70 -3.40 13.68
CA VAL A 88 -4.84 -2.93 12.58
C VAL A 88 -3.73 -3.94 12.31
N LYS A 89 -3.53 -4.27 11.04
CA LYS A 89 -2.42 -5.10 10.54
C LYS A 89 -1.68 -4.36 9.45
N VAL A 90 -0.37 -4.59 9.38
CA VAL A 90 0.48 -3.94 8.36
C VAL A 90 1.48 -4.92 7.79
N PHE A 91 1.76 -4.78 6.51
CA PHE A 91 2.90 -5.41 5.84
C PHE A 91 3.40 -4.47 4.74
N ARG A 92 4.52 -4.80 4.10
CA ARG A 92 5.00 -4.05 2.94
C ARG A 92 4.85 -4.86 1.66
N VAL A 93 4.66 -4.19 0.53
CA VAL A 93 4.60 -4.83 -0.79
C VAL A 93 5.54 -4.11 -1.74
N ILE A 94 6.28 -4.84 -2.57
CA ILE A 94 7.00 -4.21 -3.67
C ILE A 94 6.01 -3.68 -4.72
N PRO A 95 6.31 -2.54 -5.40
CA PRO A 95 5.37 -1.95 -6.35
C PRO A 95 4.98 -2.88 -7.50
N SER A 96 5.87 -3.80 -7.91
CA SER A 96 5.60 -4.77 -8.97
C SER A 96 4.53 -5.80 -8.61
N GLU A 97 4.25 -6.00 -7.33
CA GLU A 97 3.29 -6.99 -6.81
C GLU A 97 2.03 -6.36 -6.24
N LEU A 98 1.94 -5.02 -6.24
CA LEU A 98 0.80 -4.29 -5.69
C LEU A 98 -0.54 -4.68 -6.36
N TRP A 99 -0.51 -5.00 -7.66
CA TRP A 99 -1.69 -5.42 -8.41
C TRP A 99 -2.34 -6.67 -7.80
N SER A 100 -1.53 -7.63 -7.33
CA SER A 100 -2.02 -8.88 -6.76
C SER A 100 -2.72 -8.62 -5.43
N VAL A 101 -2.12 -7.77 -4.58
CA VAL A 101 -2.72 -7.38 -3.29
C VAL A 101 -4.03 -6.62 -3.52
N GLU A 102 -3.99 -5.55 -4.34
CA GLU A 102 -5.17 -4.69 -4.54
C GLU A 102 -6.32 -5.46 -5.17
N ASN A 103 -6.09 -6.19 -6.27
CA ASN A 103 -7.17 -6.90 -6.97
C ASN A 103 -7.83 -7.97 -6.09
N ASN A 104 -7.05 -8.73 -5.31
CA ASN A 104 -7.60 -9.79 -4.48
C ASN A 104 -8.38 -9.25 -3.28
N LEU A 105 -7.86 -8.22 -2.61
CA LEU A 105 -8.53 -7.61 -1.46
C LEU A 105 -9.81 -6.86 -1.89
N SER A 106 -9.78 -6.13 -3.01
CA SER A 106 -10.92 -5.33 -3.45
C SER A 106 -12.14 -6.15 -3.87
N ILE A 107 -11.93 -7.39 -4.33
CA ILE A 107 -13.01 -8.32 -4.72
C ILE A 107 -13.28 -9.41 -3.67
N GLY A 108 -12.53 -9.42 -2.55
CA GLY A 108 -12.67 -10.43 -1.50
C GLY A 108 -12.28 -11.84 -1.92
N ASN A 109 -11.33 -11.99 -2.86
CA ASN A 109 -10.82 -13.31 -3.25
C ASN A 109 -9.81 -13.89 -2.24
N MET A 110 -9.09 -13.01 -1.53
CA MET A 110 -8.18 -13.38 -0.44
C MET A 110 -8.33 -12.37 0.71
N ASP A 111 -7.94 -12.79 1.91
CA ASP A 111 -7.97 -11.95 3.10
C ASP A 111 -6.64 -11.22 3.31
N PHE A 112 -6.67 -10.12 4.07
CA PHE A 112 -5.45 -9.37 4.41
C PHE A 112 -4.41 -10.24 5.14
N SER A 113 -4.87 -11.20 5.96
CA SER A 113 -3.98 -12.15 6.64
C SER A 113 -3.19 -13.02 5.69
N ASP A 114 -3.76 -13.41 4.55
CA ASP A 114 -3.09 -14.29 3.59
C ASP A 114 -1.81 -13.61 3.04
N PHE A 115 -1.87 -12.31 2.78
CA PHE A 115 -0.71 -11.52 2.36
C PHE A 115 0.23 -11.21 3.53
N HIS A 116 -0.31 -10.87 4.69
CA HIS A 116 0.48 -10.58 5.89
C HIS A 116 1.33 -11.78 6.33
N GLU A 117 0.85 -13.01 6.11
CA GLU A 117 1.58 -14.24 6.42
C GLU A 117 2.56 -14.68 5.31
N ALA A 118 2.41 -14.15 4.09
CA ALA A 118 3.22 -14.49 2.92
C ALA A 118 4.43 -13.55 2.69
N VAL A 119 4.76 -12.70 3.67
CA VAL A 119 5.88 -11.77 3.58
C VAL A 119 7.23 -12.47 3.79
N ASP A 120 8.30 -11.88 3.23
CA ASP A 120 9.66 -12.34 3.46
C ASP A 120 10.16 -12.01 4.89
N ALA A 121 11.42 -12.34 5.18
CA ALA A 121 12.04 -12.08 6.49
C ALA A 121 12.15 -10.58 6.84
N GLN A 122 11.96 -9.69 5.86
CA GLN A 122 11.95 -8.24 6.01
C GLN A 122 10.52 -7.70 6.16
N GLY A 123 9.50 -8.55 6.15
CA GLY A 123 8.10 -8.14 6.19
C GLY A 123 7.57 -7.58 4.86
N ILE A 124 8.22 -7.94 3.74
CA ILE A 124 7.87 -7.48 2.41
C ILE A 124 7.28 -8.65 1.60
N PHE A 125 6.06 -8.47 1.11
CA PHE A 125 5.44 -9.32 0.12
C PHE A 125 6.07 -9.06 -1.25
N ARG A 126 6.59 -10.14 -1.86
CA ARG A 126 7.29 -10.12 -3.15
C ARG A 126 6.70 -11.11 -4.16
N GLY A 127 5.45 -11.52 -3.94
CA GLY A 127 4.79 -12.59 -4.69
C GLY A 127 4.71 -13.89 -3.90
N PHE A 128 3.83 -14.79 -4.33
CA PHE A 128 3.66 -16.14 -3.78
C PHE A 128 4.63 -17.16 -4.40
#